data_AF-A0A6I4TJ48-F1
#
_entry.id   AF-A0A6I4TJ48-F1
#
_cell.length_a   1.000
_cell.length_b   1.000
_cell.length_c   1.000
_cell.angle_alpha   90.00
_cell.angle_beta   90.00
_cell.angle_gamma   90.00
#
_symmetry.space_group_name_H-M   'P 1'
#
loop_
_entity.id
_entity.type
_entity.pdbx_description
1 polymer ?
#
loop_
_entity_poly.entity_id
_entity_poly.type
_entity_poly.pdbx_seq_one_letter_code
_entity_poly.pdbx_strand_id
1 'polypeptide(L)'
;MPEKRRLSPADKKALSYAKDRRNSYGENDKAARKAIPARKAGENRKNRRKAGQALDAYESLDGGSADLMESSLTHDIERVGGWKKCPDQPLRDHISQQDYRRDFRDGRKRWSRKNYEEAKDEGRTSFALSWRGSDVESEFKSE
;
A
#
# COMPACT_ATOMS: atom_id res chain seq x y z
N MET A 1 26.26 -6.26 16.69
CA MET A 1 25.05 -6.52 15.90
C MET A 1 24.02 -7.14 16.82
N PRO A 2 22.78 -6.61 16.93
CA PRO A 2 21.77 -7.27 17.76
C PRO A 2 21.54 -8.70 17.26
N GLU A 3 21.45 -9.66 18.16
CA GLU A 3 21.24 -11.06 17.81
C GLU A 3 19.94 -11.21 17.00
N LYS A 4 20.02 -11.94 15.88
CA LYS A 4 18.88 -12.19 15.02
C LYS A 4 17.93 -13.15 15.74
N ARG A 5 16.90 -12.61 16.40
CA ARG A 5 15.82 -13.41 17.04
C ARG A 5 15.35 -14.50 16.09
N ARG A 6 15.43 -15.76 16.54
CA ARG A 6 14.84 -16.90 15.82
C ARG A 6 13.33 -16.77 15.92
N LEU A 7 12.69 -16.51 14.79
CA LEU A 7 11.23 -16.39 14.67
C LEU A 7 10.63 -17.78 14.43
N SER A 8 9.47 -18.05 15.05
CA SER A 8 8.70 -19.25 14.75
C SER A 8 8.15 -19.19 13.32
N PRO A 9 7.76 -20.32 12.71
CA PRO A 9 7.09 -20.30 11.41
C PRO A 9 5.83 -19.43 11.39
N ALA A 10 5.06 -19.41 12.49
CA ALA A 10 3.87 -18.57 12.63
C ALA A 10 4.23 -17.08 12.61
N ASP A 11 5.26 -16.67 13.36
CA ASP A 11 5.72 -15.28 13.38
C ASP A 11 6.24 -14.83 12.01
N LYS A 12 6.96 -15.71 11.31
CA LYS A 12 7.42 -15.44 9.94
C LYS A 12 6.24 -15.23 8.99
N LYS A 13 5.18 -16.03 9.12
CA LYS A 13 3.96 -15.90 8.32
C LYS A 13 3.22 -14.60 8.63
N ALA A 14 3.05 -14.26 9.91
CA ALA A 14 2.45 -13.00 10.34
C ALA A 14 3.23 -11.78 9.83
N LEU A 15 4.57 -11.84 9.90
CA LEU A 15 5.43 -10.80 9.34
C LEU A 15 5.32 -10.69 7.82
N SER A 16 5.23 -11.82 7.11
CA SER A 16 4.98 -11.81 5.67
C SER A 16 3.66 -11.13 5.34
N TYR A 17 2.57 -11.48 6.04
CA TYR A 17 1.26 -10.87 5.86
C TYR A 17 1.22 -9.36 6.13
N ALA A 18 2.02 -8.87 7.08
CA ALA A 18 2.09 -7.44 7.41
C ALA A 18 3.06 -6.65 6.52
N LYS A 19 4.16 -7.26 6.08
CA LYS A 19 5.29 -6.55 5.43
C LYS A 19 5.41 -6.81 3.92
N ASP A 20 4.96 -7.95 3.43
CA ASP A 20 4.85 -8.17 1.98
C ASP A 20 3.70 -7.30 1.46
N ARG A 21 3.95 -6.58 0.36
CA ARG A 21 3.03 -5.58 -0.17
C ARG A 21 2.74 -5.84 -1.65
N ARG A 22 1.50 -5.60 -2.05
CA ARG A 22 1.01 -5.79 -3.41
C ARG A 22 0.46 -4.48 -3.93
N ASN A 23 0.70 -4.22 -5.21
CA ASN A 23 0.06 -3.09 -5.88
C ASN A 23 -1.45 -3.31 -5.91
N SER A 24 -2.19 -2.26 -5.59
CA SER A 24 -3.65 -2.27 -5.55
C SER A 24 -4.24 -1.85 -6.92
N TYR A 25 -5.54 -2.06 -7.09
CA TYR A 25 -6.23 -1.71 -8.34
C TYR A 25 -6.20 -0.19 -8.56
N GLY A 26 -5.76 0.24 -9.74
CA GLY A 26 -5.61 1.66 -10.09
C GLY A 26 -4.18 2.20 -9.96
N GLU A 27 -3.27 1.44 -9.35
CA GLU A 27 -1.85 1.78 -9.31
C GLU A 27 -1.14 1.33 -10.60
N ASN A 28 -0.28 2.20 -11.12
CA ASN A 28 0.51 1.91 -12.32
C ASN A 28 1.96 1.60 -11.94
N ASP A 29 2.31 0.31 -11.92
CA ASP A 29 3.68 -0.18 -11.68
C ASP A 29 4.70 0.47 -12.65
N LYS A 30 4.33 0.66 -13.93
CA LYS A 30 5.23 1.29 -14.91
C LYS A 30 5.52 2.76 -14.55
N ALA A 31 4.52 3.47 -14.04
CA ALA A 31 4.71 4.82 -13.54
C ALA A 31 5.57 4.82 -12.26
N ALA A 32 5.30 3.93 -11.31
CA ALA A 32 6.05 3.81 -10.06
C ALA A 32 7.55 3.56 -10.30
N ARG A 33 7.89 2.66 -11.23
CA ARG A 33 9.28 2.36 -11.63
C ARG A 33 10.06 3.58 -12.13
N LYS A 34 9.37 4.58 -12.70
CA LYS A 34 10.00 5.82 -13.20
C LYS A 34 9.93 6.96 -12.17
N ALA A 35 8.76 7.16 -11.57
CA ALA A 35 8.49 8.26 -10.67
C ALA A 35 9.27 8.17 -9.35
N ILE A 36 9.41 6.97 -8.78
CA ILE A 36 10.14 6.78 -7.51
C ILE A 36 11.62 7.15 -7.66
N PRO A 37 12.38 6.60 -8.63
CA PRO A 37 13.76 7.02 -8.84
C PRO A 37 13.88 8.52 -9.17
N ALA A 38 12.97 9.05 -9.99
CA ALA A 38 13.00 10.47 -10.37
C ALA A 38 12.83 11.40 -9.16
N ARG A 39 11.86 11.11 -8.27
CA ARG A 39 11.64 11.89 -7.04
C ARG A 39 12.84 11.82 -6.10
N LYS A 40 13.36 10.61 -5.83
CA LYS A 40 14.59 10.43 -5.03
C LYS A 40 15.77 11.22 -5.59
N ALA A 41 15.96 11.17 -6.91
CA ALA A 41 17.05 11.88 -7.57
C ALA A 41 16.87 13.41 -7.53
N GLY A 42 15.64 13.90 -7.59
CA GLY A 42 15.32 15.32 -7.47
C GLY A 42 15.62 15.85 -6.07
N GLU A 43 15.16 15.14 -5.05
CA GLU A 43 15.39 15.45 -3.64
C GLU A 43 16.88 15.44 -3.28
N ASN A 44 17.61 14.38 -3.64
CA ASN A 44 19.05 14.31 -3.42
C ASN A 44 19.80 15.46 -4.13
N ARG A 45 19.36 15.87 -5.33
CA ARG A 45 19.93 17.04 -6.02
C ARG A 45 19.65 18.33 -5.27
N LYS A 46 18.44 18.52 -4.75
CA LYS A 46 18.08 19.70 -3.95
C LYS A 46 18.95 19.79 -2.69
N ASN A 47 19.06 18.68 -1.95
CA ASN A 47 19.89 18.60 -0.74
C ASN A 47 21.36 18.91 -1.03
N ARG A 48 21.92 18.36 -2.11
CA ARG A 48 23.30 18.68 -2.51
C ARG A 48 23.49 20.14 -2.91
N ARG A 49 22.54 20.75 -3.63
CA ARG A 49 22.64 22.18 -4.01
C ARG A 49 22.60 23.07 -2.77
N LYS A 50 21.71 22.79 -1.83
CA LYS A 50 21.61 23.54 -0.57
C LYS A 50 22.91 23.42 0.24
N ALA A 51 23.47 22.22 0.33
CA ALA A 51 24.76 22.00 0.98
C ALA A 51 25.90 22.75 0.26
N GLY A 52 25.94 22.73 -1.07
CA GLY A 52 26.94 23.48 -1.85
C GLY A 52 26.86 24.99 -1.60
N GLN A 53 25.65 25.56 -1.67
CA GLN A 53 25.43 26.99 -1.39
C GLN A 53 25.83 27.38 0.04
N ALA A 54 25.55 26.51 1.01
CA ALA A 54 25.97 26.74 2.38
C ALA A 54 27.50 26.66 2.53
N LEU A 55 28.17 25.72 1.88
CA LEU A 55 29.63 25.65 1.86
C LEU A 55 30.27 26.88 1.22
N ASP A 56 29.73 27.36 0.10
CA ASP A 56 30.22 28.58 -0.56
C ASP A 56 30.11 29.81 0.36
N ALA A 57 29.05 29.88 1.18
CA ALA A 57 28.87 30.94 2.17
C ALA A 57 29.73 30.74 3.42
N TYR A 58 30.05 29.48 3.77
CA TYR A 58 30.75 29.10 5.00
C TYR A 58 32.11 29.78 5.15
N GLU A 59 32.87 29.92 4.07
CA GLU A 59 34.21 30.57 4.09
C GLU A 59 34.17 32.05 4.46
N SER A 60 33.00 32.70 4.33
CA SER A 60 32.81 34.13 4.60
C SER A 60 32.15 34.43 5.96
N LEU A 61 31.76 33.40 6.71
CA LEU A 61 31.02 33.54 7.97
C LEU A 61 31.93 33.51 9.19
N ASP A 62 31.51 34.20 10.26
CA ASP A 62 32.13 34.04 11.58
C ASP A 62 31.82 32.65 12.18
N GLY A 63 32.65 32.17 13.11
CA GLY A 63 32.51 30.85 13.72
C GLY A 63 31.13 30.55 14.33
N GLY A 64 30.49 31.50 15.01
CA GLY A 64 29.16 31.31 15.56
C GLY A 64 28.07 31.22 14.48
N SER A 65 28.23 31.99 13.40
CA SER A 65 27.34 31.93 12.24
C SER A 65 27.52 30.64 11.41
N ALA A 66 28.75 30.13 11.35
CA ALA A 66 29.13 28.87 10.72
C ALA A 66 28.50 27.66 11.44
N ASP A 67 28.56 27.62 12.77
CA ASP A 67 27.95 26.57 13.59
C ASP A 67 26.42 26.50 13.41
N LEU A 68 25.76 27.66 13.34
CA LEU A 68 24.32 27.74 13.08
C LEU A 68 23.96 27.21 11.69
N MET A 69 24.80 27.48 10.69
CA MET A 69 24.59 26.98 9.32
C MET A 69 24.76 25.46 9.24
N GLU A 70 25.78 24.89 9.89
CA GLU A 70 25.97 23.44 9.96
C GLU A 70 24.79 22.74 10.66
N SER A 71 24.35 23.30 11.80
CA SER A 71 23.18 22.81 12.53
C SER A 71 21.92 22.85 11.66
N SER A 72 21.69 23.95 10.95
CA SER A 72 20.56 24.12 10.02
C SER A 72 20.59 23.11 8.87
N LEU A 73 21.76 22.79 8.31
CA LEU A 73 21.89 21.77 7.25
C LEU A 73 21.65 20.35 7.79
N THR A 74 22.13 20.07 8.99
CA THR A 74 22.03 18.74 9.61
C THR A 74 20.58 18.42 9.97
N HIS A 75 19.87 19.40 10.52
CA HIS A 75 18.48 19.32 10.96
C HIS A 75 17.45 19.75 9.91
N ASP A 76 17.88 19.93 8.66
CA ASP A 76 17.00 20.33 7.58
C ASP A 76 15.82 19.37 7.39
N ILE A 77 14.60 19.88 7.54
CA ILE A 77 13.35 19.12 7.41
C ILE A 77 13.24 18.49 6.02
N GLU A 78 13.73 19.15 4.98
CA GLU A 78 13.72 18.60 3.61
C GLU A 78 14.68 17.43 3.45
N ARG A 79 15.71 17.34 4.29
CA ARG A 79 16.68 16.23 4.32
C ARG A 79 16.21 15.09 5.22
N VAL A 80 15.64 15.41 6.37
CA VAL A 80 15.29 14.45 7.43
C VAL A 80 13.88 13.90 7.26
N GLY A 81 12.94 14.72 6.77
CA GLY A 81 11.50 14.42 6.67
C GLY A 81 10.92 14.57 5.26
N GLY A 82 11.77 14.62 4.23
CA GLY A 82 11.35 14.85 2.85
C GLY A 82 10.53 13.72 2.22
N TRP A 83 10.62 13.57 0.90
CA TRP A 83 9.76 12.65 0.17
C TRP A 83 9.98 11.20 0.62
N LYS A 84 8.90 10.57 1.11
CA LYS A 84 8.89 9.18 1.51
C LYS A 84 7.98 8.37 0.60
N LYS A 85 8.45 7.20 0.16
CA LYS A 85 7.60 6.24 -0.55
C LYS A 85 6.51 5.76 0.42
N CYS A 86 5.25 5.95 0.05
CA CYS A 86 4.11 5.38 0.77
C CYS A 86 4.11 3.83 0.63
N PRO A 87 3.78 3.09 1.69
CA PRO A 87 3.41 1.68 1.57
C PRO A 87 2.32 1.40 0.54
N ASP A 88 2.50 0.34 -0.24
CA ASP A 88 1.40 -0.28 -0.99
C ASP A 88 0.56 -1.18 -0.04
N GLN A 89 -0.52 -1.80 -0.55
CA GLN A 89 -1.44 -2.62 0.25
C GLN A 89 -0.72 -3.83 0.87
N PRO A 90 -0.90 -4.13 2.17
CA PRO A 90 -0.30 -5.32 2.78
C PRO A 90 -0.94 -6.60 2.24
N LEU A 91 -0.15 -7.68 2.19
CA LEU A 91 -0.57 -8.96 1.64
C LEU A 91 -1.83 -9.52 2.32
N ARG A 92 -1.97 -9.34 3.64
CA ARG A 92 -3.15 -9.79 4.38
C ARG A 92 -4.45 -9.19 3.81
N ASP A 93 -4.47 -7.88 3.57
CA ASP A 93 -5.66 -7.15 3.13
C ASP A 93 -5.94 -7.50 1.66
N HIS A 94 -4.89 -7.73 0.88
CA HIS A 94 -5.00 -8.20 -0.49
C HIS A 94 -5.67 -9.57 -0.57
N ILE A 95 -5.25 -10.52 0.27
CA ILE A 95 -5.84 -11.87 0.33
C ILE A 95 -7.31 -11.78 0.73
N SER A 96 -7.63 -11.05 1.83
CA SER A 96 -9.01 -10.85 2.25
C SER A 96 -9.89 -10.26 1.15
N GLN A 97 -9.37 -9.31 0.37
CA GLN A 97 -10.09 -8.76 -0.79
C GLN A 97 -10.28 -9.80 -1.91
N GLN A 98 -9.30 -10.67 -2.18
CA GLN A 98 -9.43 -11.73 -3.17
C GLN A 98 -10.49 -12.77 -2.74
N ASP A 99 -10.49 -13.15 -1.47
CA ASP A 99 -11.45 -14.10 -0.90
C ASP A 99 -12.87 -13.52 -0.96
N TYR A 100 -13.05 -12.29 -0.49
CA TYR A 100 -14.33 -11.58 -0.63
C TYR A 100 -14.82 -11.55 -2.08
N ARG A 101 -13.94 -11.21 -3.03
CA ARG A 101 -14.31 -11.17 -4.47
C ARG A 101 -14.66 -12.55 -5.01
N ARG A 102 -14.04 -13.61 -4.52
CA ARG A 102 -14.35 -14.99 -4.90
C ARG A 102 -15.73 -15.38 -4.38
N ASP A 103 -15.98 -15.16 -3.09
CA ASP A 103 -17.24 -15.46 -2.44
C ASP A 103 -18.40 -14.69 -3.06
N PHE A 104 -18.17 -13.41 -3.36
CA PHE A 104 -19.11 -12.54 -4.07
C PHE A 104 -19.48 -13.12 -5.45
N ARG A 105 -18.49 -13.56 -6.24
CA ARG A 105 -18.74 -14.17 -7.55
C ARG A 105 -19.50 -15.50 -7.45
N ASP A 106 -19.14 -16.32 -6.48
CA ASP A 106 -19.76 -17.64 -6.30
C ASP A 106 -21.17 -17.53 -5.72
N GLY A 107 -21.41 -16.58 -4.81
CA GLY A 107 -22.73 -16.19 -4.34
C GLY A 107 -23.63 -15.72 -5.49
N ARG A 108 -23.13 -14.83 -6.35
CA ARG A 108 -23.86 -14.37 -7.55
C ARG A 108 -24.24 -15.51 -8.48
N LYS A 109 -23.32 -16.46 -8.74
CA LYS A 109 -23.58 -17.62 -9.61
C LYS A 109 -24.66 -18.53 -9.01
N ARG A 110 -24.57 -18.83 -7.72
CA ARG A 110 -25.58 -19.63 -7.01
C ARG A 110 -26.96 -18.97 -7.05
N TRP A 111 -27.01 -17.67 -6.74
CA TRP A 111 -28.24 -16.89 -6.83
C TRP A 111 -28.83 -16.93 -8.24
N SER A 112 -28.02 -16.69 -9.27
CA SER A 112 -28.48 -16.71 -10.66
C SER A 112 -29.01 -18.08 -11.09
N ARG A 113 -28.38 -19.17 -10.64
CA ARG A 113 -28.84 -20.54 -10.94
C ARG A 113 -30.18 -20.81 -10.26
N LYS A 114 -30.30 -20.49 -8.98
CA LYS A 114 -31.54 -20.68 -8.21
C LYS A 114 -32.72 -19.94 -8.85
N ASN A 115 -32.56 -18.64 -9.16
CA ASN A 115 -33.64 -17.85 -9.78
C ASN A 115 -34.02 -18.37 -11.17
N TYR A 116 -33.06 -18.93 -11.92
CA TYR A 116 -33.33 -19.56 -13.20
C TYR A 116 -34.16 -20.84 -13.04
N GLU A 117 -33.81 -21.69 -12.09
CA GLU A 117 -34.56 -22.91 -11.76
C GLU A 117 -35.99 -22.58 -11.31
N GLU A 118 -36.15 -21.62 -10.38
CA GLU A 118 -37.46 -21.15 -9.91
C GLU A 118 -38.31 -20.58 -11.06
N ALA A 119 -37.74 -19.73 -11.91
CA ALA A 119 -38.46 -19.18 -13.06
C ALA A 119 -38.90 -20.28 -14.05
N LYS A 120 -38.07 -21.30 -14.26
CA LYS A 120 -38.39 -22.45 -15.11
C LYS A 120 -39.54 -23.26 -14.53
N ASP A 121 -39.54 -23.51 -13.22
CA ASP A 121 -40.59 -24.26 -12.53
C ASP A 121 -41.92 -23.49 -12.54
N GLU A 122 -41.88 -22.16 -12.44
CA GLU A 122 -43.04 -21.29 -12.57
C GLU A 122 -43.52 -21.09 -14.03
N GLY A 123 -42.86 -21.71 -15.01
CA GLY A 123 -43.18 -21.55 -16.43
C GLY A 123 -42.89 -20.16 -17.00
N ARG A 124 -42.09 -19.34 -16.30
CA ARG A 124 -41.66 -18.03 -16.76
C ARG A 124 -40.56 -18.19 -17.81
N THR A 125 -40.61 -17.36 -18.85
CA THR A 125 -39.59 -17.33 -19.91
C THR A 125 -38.38 -16.47 -19.55
N SER A 126 -38.45 -15.69 -18.46
CA SER A 126 -37.37 -14.79 -18.00
C SER A 126 -37.47 -14.47 -16.50
N PHE A 127 -36.35 -14.01 -15.93
CA PHE A 127 -36.29 -13.42 -14.58
C PHE A 127 -35.39 -12.17 -14.60
N ALA A 128 -35.66 -11.22 -13.70
CA ALA A 128 -34.87 -9.99 -13.60
C ALA A 128 -33.54 -10.24 -12.88
N LEU A 129 -32.42 -9.90 -13.53
CA LEU A 129 -31.09 -9.96 -12.94
C LEU A 129 -30.83 -8.70 -12.09
N SER A 130 -31.26 -8.72 -10.83
CA SER A 130 -30.93 -7.68 -9.85
C SER A 130 -30.24 -8.26 -8.61
N TRP A 131 -28.95 -8.55 -8.76
CA TRP A 131 -28.14 -9.00 -7.64
C TRP A 131 -27.38 -7.81 -7.04
N ARG A 132 -27.96 -7.21 -5.99
CA ARG A 132 -27.23 -6.36 -5.05
C ARG A 132 -26.73 -7.31 -3.98
N GLY A 133 -25.47 -7.75 -4.01
CA GLY A 133 -24.93 -8.59 -2.94
C GLY A 133 -25.17 -7.89 -1.60
N SER A 134 -26.19 -8.32 -0.87
CA SER A 134 -26.45 -7.87 0.49
C SER A 134 -25.62 -8.75 1.42
N ASP A 135 -25.20 -8.17 2.54
CA ASP A 135 -24.67 -8.85 3.72
C ASP A 135 -25.71 -9.84 4.26
N VAL A 136 -25.97 -10.93 3.54
CA VAL A 136 -26.63 -12.10 4.12
C VAL A 136 -25.52 -12.79 4.86
N GLU A 137 -25.51 -12.59 6.16
CA GLU A 137 -24.53 -13.12 7.10
C GLU A 137 -24.02 -14.49 6.65
N SER A 138 -22.76 -14.53 6.23
CA SER A 138 -21.99 -15.76 6.17
C SER A 138 -21.61 -16.18 7.59
N GLU A 139 -22.56 -16.20 8.52
CA GLU A 139 -22.38 -16.89 9.80
C GLU A 139 -22.27 -18.38 9.49
N PHE A 140 -21.03 -18.83 9.32
CA PHE A 140 -20.68 -20.23 9.47
C PHE A 140 -20.75 -20.53 10.97
N LYS A 141 -21.87 -21.08 11.44
CA LYS A 141 -21.89 -21.74 12.75
C LYS A 141 -21.10 -23.03 12.62
N SER A 142 -19.85 -22.98 13.07
CA SER A 142 -19.07 -24.16 13.40
C SER A 142 -19.46 -24.64 14.79
N GLU A 143 -20.30 -25.67 14.86
CA GLU A 143 -20.27 -26.73 15.89
C GLU A 143 -20.53 -28.07 15.22
#